data_AF-A0A7X9E905-F1
#
_entry.id   AF-A0A7X9E905-F1
#
_cell.length_a   1.000
_cell.length_b   1.000
_cell.length_c   1.000
_cell.angle_alpha   90.00
_cell.angle_beta   90.00
_cell.angle_gamma   90.00
#
_symmetry.space_group_name_H-M   'P 1'
#
loop_
_entity.id
_entity.type
_entity.pdbx_description
1 polymer ?
#
loop_
_entity_poly.entity_id
_entity_poly.type
_entity_poly.pdbx_seq_one_letter_code
_entity_poly.pdbx_strand_id
1 'polypeptide(L)'
;MDGTWSVRMPEDMKEKISTMITESGLNAKDFLVQIIQAYELKTSRKLQPVMESDIEELTQLTGRINNIFINLCERVTNLQKQQDEEFNSKLSEKDDMFAVFNNRIKIQEEKLLKYEEEAEGLRKQYEDLGSQYANLNEVYETQKALVLEYREKNDTLTGLLSKYKDYKNIINNLKKELDDEKMLRQSAEFKLDEKDKEITYLKTQIDEMKKSFQDELEHKLDLSHIQKEKEILEIRKECQQNLISVQNEYAGKIKELLSLIDGLQRARSKKKGSAKSSSENM
;
A
#
# COMPACT_ATOMS: atom_id res chain seq x y z
N MET A 1 -78.21 -104.11 -50.67
CA MET A 1 -78.11 -103.58 -52.04
C MET A 1 -78.52 -102.13 -51.98
N ASP A 2 -77.61 -101.20 -52.26
CA ASP A 2 -77.91 -99.77 -52.23
C ASP A 2 -78.45 -99.34 -53.60
N GLY A 3 -79.63 -98.70 -53.61
CA GLY A 3 -80.28 -98.18 -54.80
C GLY A 3 -80.31 -96.65 -54.77
N THR A 4 -80.07 -96.01 -55.93
CA THR A 4 -80.22 -94.56 -56.05
C THR A 4 -81.67 -94.23 -56.36
N TRP A 5 -82.31 -93.47 -55.48
CA TRP A 5 -83.65 -92.92 -55.69
C TRP A 5 -83.54 -91.43 -56.02
N SER A 6 -84.09 -91.01 -57.16
CA SER A 6 -84.13 -89.61 -57.55
C SER A 6 -85.59 -89.18 -57.75
N VAL A 7 -85.97 -88.05 -57.15
CA VAL A 7 -87.30 -87.47 -57.28
C VAL A 7 -87.21 -86.05 -57.73
N ARG A 8 -88.00 -85.71 -58.74
CA ARG A 8 -88.18 -84.34 -59.19
C ARG A 8 -89.09 -83.62 -58.19
N MET A 9 -88.52 -82.67 -57.46
CA MET A 9 -89.23 -81.86 -56.48
C MET A 9 -89.19 -80.37 -56.89
N PRO A 10 -90.23 -79.60 -56.52
CA PRO A 10 -90.21 -78.14 -56.62
C PRO A 10 -88.99 -77.53 -55.91
N GLU A 11 -88.43 -76.44 -56.44
CA GLU A 11 -87.17 -75.87 -55.91
C GLU A 11 -87.32 -75.30 -54.48
N ASP A 12 -88.51 -74.83 -54.11
CA ASP A 12 -88.82 -74.38 -52.75
C ASP A 12 -88.77 -75.51 -51.70
N MET A 13 -89.21 -76.71 -52.08
CA MET A 13 -89.07 -77.90 -51.21
C MET A 13 -87.61 -78.33 -51.09
N LYS A 14 -86.87 -78.30 -52.20
CA LYS A 14 -85.46 -78.68 -52.21
C LYS A 14 -84.63 -77.73 -51.33
N GLU A 15 -84.88 -76.43 -51.40
CA GLU A 15 -84.20 -75.43 -50.59
C GLU A 15 -84.51 -75.65 -49.10
N LYS A 16 -85.78 -75.78 -48.71
CA LYS A 16 -86.16 -76.06 -47.31
C LYS A 16 -85.55 -77.34 -46.76
N ILE A 17 -85.58 -78.43 -47.53
CA ILE A 17 -84.97 -79.71 -47.13
C ILE A 17 -83.46 -79.54 -46.98
N SER A 18 -82.81 -78.82 -47.89
CA SER A 18 -81.38 -78.56 -47.81
C SER A 18 -81.02 -77.74 -46.56
N THR A 19 -81.80 -76.69 -46.23
CA THR A 19 -81.60 -75.87 -45.03
C THR A 19 -81.75 -76.71 -43.77
N MET A 20 -82.80 -77.54 -43.68
CA MET A 20 -83.03 -78.43 -42.52
C MET A 20 -81.91 -79.48 -42.36
N ILE A 21 -81.40 -80.04 -43.47
CA ILE A 21 -80.25 -80.95 -43.44
C ILE A 21 -79.04 -80.21 -42.85
N THR A 22 -78.73 -79.01 -43.33
CA THR A 22 -77.58 -78.24 -42.81
C THR A 22 -77.74 -77.82 -41.36
N GLU A 23 -78.94 -77.42 -40.92
CA GLU A 23 -79.22 -77.02 -39.54
C GLU A 23 -79.15 -78.21 -38.57
N SER A 24 -79.55 -79.41 -39.02
CA SER A 24 -79.44 -80.65 -38.23
C SER A 24 -78.01 -81.18 -38.11
N GLY A 25 -77.07 -80.71 -38.95
CA GLY A 25 -75.69 -81.19 -39.00
C GLY A 25 -75.54 -82.64 -39.50
N LEU A 26 -76.57 -83.21 -40.12
CA LEU A 26 -76.59 -84.58 -40.64
C LEU A 26 -76.30 -84.61 -42.14
N ASN A 27 -75.79 -85.73 -42.67
CA ASN A 27 -75.78 -85.93 -44.12
C ASN A 27 -77.20 -86.25 -44.62
N ALA A 28 -77.45 -86.04 -45.91
CA ALA A 28 -78.79 -86.22 -46.48
C ALA A 28 -79.38 -87.63 -46.31
N LYS A 29 -78.52 -88.67 -46.23
CA LYS A 29 -78.95 -90.06 -46.01
C LYS A 29 -79.46 -90.24 -44.58
N ASP A 30 -78.69 -89.81 -43.59
CA ASP A 30 -79.03 -89.97 -42.17
C ASP A 30 -80.24 -89.09 -41.80
N PHE A 31 -80.35 -87.91 -42.39
CA PHE A 31 -81.53 -87.05 -42.27
C PHE A 31 -82.81 -87.73 -42.82
N LEU A 32 -82.73 -88.34 -44.01
CA LEU A 32 -83.86 -89.10 -44.57
C LEU A 32 -84.23 -90.32 -43.71
N VAL A 33 -83.25 -91.01 -43.13
CA VAL A 33 -83.51 -92.12 -42.18
C VAL A 33 -84.27 -91.61 -40.96
N GLN A 34 -83.91 -90.46 -40.38
CA GLN A 34 -84.63 -89.88 -39.26
C GLN A 34 -86.06 -89.46 -39.62
N ILE A 35 -86.28 -88.90 -40.82
CA ILE A 35 -87.62 -88.56 -41.30
C ILE A 35 -88.47 -89.83 -41.49
N ILE A 36 -87.89 -90.88 -42.06
CA ILE A 36 -88.57 -92.17 -42.24
C ILE A 36 -88.94 -92.76 -40.88
N GLN A 37 -88.02 -92.79 -39.91
CA GLN A 37 -88.29 -93.26 -38.55
C GLN A 37 -89.39 -92.44 -37.85
N ALA A 38 -89.37 -91.12 -37.99
CA ALA A 38 -90.40 -90.24 -37.44
C ALA A 38 -91.78 -90.49 -38.10
N TYR A 39 -91.79 -90.73 -39.41
CA TYR A 39 -92.99 -91.10 -40.15
C TYR A 39 -93.50 -92.50 -39.77
N GLU A 40 -92.62 -93.48 -39.60
CA GLU A 40 -92.95 -94.83 -39.14
C GLU A 40 -93.52 -94.80 -37.72
N LEU A 41 -92.93 -94.05 -36.78
CA LEU A 41 -93.48 -93.81 -35.45
C LEU A 41 -94.90 -93.22 -35.50
N LYS A 42 -95.14 -92.25 -36.39
CA LYS A 42 -96.46 -91.65 -36.60
C LYS A 42 -97.47 -92.63 -37.23
N THR A 43 -96.98 -93.58 -38.04
CA THR A 43 -97.80 -94.58 -38.74
C THR A 43 -98.11 -95.78 -37.82
N SER A 44 -97.18 -96.16 -36.93
CA SER A 44 -97.37 -97.17 -35.89
C SER A 44 -98.51 -96.82 -34.92
N ARG A 45 -98.78 -95.53 -34.66
CA ARG A 45 -99.98 -95.08 -33.95
C ARG A 45 -101.29 -95.60 -34.56
N LYS A 46 -101.35 -95.79 -35.89
CA LYS A 46 -102.56 -96.28 -36.59
C LYS A 46 -102.67 -97.80 -36.64
N LEU A 47 -101.55 -98.53 -36.51
CA LEU A 47 -101.49 -99.99 -36.60
C LEU A 47 -101.73 -100.68 -35.25
N GLN A 48 -101.45 -100.01 -34.13
CA GLN A 48 -101.55 -100.61 -32.80
C GLN A 48 -102.08 -99.58 -31.77
N PRO A 49 -103.40 -99.38 -31.68
CA PRO A 49 -104.04 -98.34 -30.85
C PRO A 49 -103.69 -98.43 -29.35
N VAL A 50 -103.32 -99.62 -28.87
CA VAL A 50 -102.92 -99.86 -27.47
C VAL A 50 -101.65 -99.09 -27.09
N MET A 51 -100.77 -98.78 -28.04
CA MET A 51 -99.49 -98.09 -27.78
C MET A 51 -99.56 -96.57 -28.02
N GLU A 52 -100.72 -96.02 -28.39
CA GLU A 52 -100.89 -94.60 -28.72
C GLU A 52 -100.58 -93.69 -27.51
N SER A 53 -101.07 -94.06 -26.33
CA SER A 53 -100.82 -93.36 -25.07
C SER A 53 -99.32 -93.31 -24.74
N ASP A 54 -98.61 -94.43 -24.90
CA ASP A 54 -97.17 -94.51 -24.62
C ASP A 54 -96.35 -93.65 -25.60
N ILE A 55 -96.74 -93.62 -26.88
CA ILE A 55 -96.10 -92.78 -27.90
C ILE A 55 -96.36 -91.29 -27.64
N GLU A 56 -97.55 -90.93 -27.15
CA GLU A 56 -97.88 -89.55 -26.78
C GLU A 56 -97.06 -89.09 -25.56
N GLU A 57 -96.98 -89.91 -24.50
CA GLU A 57 -96.15 -89.63 -23.33
C GLU A 57 -94.67 -89.48 -23.72
N LEU A 58 -94.15 -90.37 -24.56
CA LEU A 58 -92.78 -90.28 -25.06
C LEU A 58 -92.54 -88.97 -25.84
N THR A 59 -93.52 -88.53 -26.64
CA THR A 59 -93.45 -87.27 -27.38
C THR A 59 -93.42 -86.07 -26.42
N GLN A 60 -94.26 -86.08 -25.38
CA GLN A 60 -94.30 -85.03 -24.36
C GLN A 60 -93.00 -84.97 -23.54
N LEU A 61 -92.48 -86.11 -23.10
CA LEU A 61 -91.20 -86.21 -22.40
C LEU A 61 -90.05 -85.69 -23.26
N THR A 62 -90.02 -86.06 -24.55
CA THR A 62 -89.02 -85.57 -25.51
C THR A 62 -89.11 -84.05 -25.70
N GLY A 63 -90.32 -83.51 -25.85
CA GLY A 63 -90.53 -82.05 -25.92
C GLY A 63 -90.05 -81.33 -24.67
N ARG A 64 -90.30 -81.89 -23.48
CA ARG A 64 -89.80 -81.34 -22.21
C ARG A 64 -88.28 -81.40 -22.11
N ILE A 65 -87.65 -82.50 -22.54
CA ILE A 65 -86.18 -82.64 -22.60
C ILE A 65 -85.59 -81.56 -23.51
N ASN A 66 -86.15 -81.38 -24.71
CA ASN A 66 -85.69 -80.36 -25.65
C ASN A 66 -85.82 -78.95 -25.06
N ASN A 67 -86.93 -78.61 -24.41
CA ASN A 67 -87.11 -77.31 -23.75
C ASN A 67 -86.11 -77.08 -22.61
N ILE A 68 -85.82 -78.12 -21.80
CA ILE A 68 -84.78 -78.03 -20.76
C ILE A 68 -83.42 -77.79 -21.40
N PHE A 69 -83.11 -78.46 -22.51
CA PHE A 69 -81.85 -78.30 -23.22
C PHE A 69 -81.71 -76.90 -23.82
N ILE A 70 -82.75 -76.36 -24.48
CA ILE A 70 -82.76 -74.98 -25.01
C ILE A 70 -82.51 -73.98 -23.88
N ASN A 71 -83.24 -74.08 -22.77
CA ASN A 71 -83.06 -73.21 -21.61
C ASN A 71 -81.64 -73.34 -21.00
N LEU A 72 -81.07 -74.54 -21.01
CA LEU A 72 -79.69 -74.77 -20.57
C LEU A 72 -78.69 -74.06 -21.49
N CYS A 73 -78.85 -74.20 -22.80
CA CYS A 73 -78.03 -73.52 -23.81
C CYS A 73 -78.11 -72.00 -23.64
N GLU A 74 -79.31 -71.43 -23.55
CA GLU A 74 -79.51 -69.99 -23.31
C GLU A 74 -78.85 -69.53 -22.01
N ARG A 75 -79.00 -70.30 -20.93
CA ARG A 75 -78.36 -69.98 -19.64
C ARG A 75 -76.84 -70.00 -19.75
N VAL A 76 -76.25 -70.98 -20.44
CA VAL A 76 -74.80 -71.05 -20.66
C VAL A 76 -74.32 -69.88 -21.50
N THR A 77 -75.02 -69.55 -22.59
CA THR A 77 -74.70 -68.40 -23.44
C THR A 77 -74.76 -67.09 -22.66
N ASN A 78 -75.79 -66.90 -21.82
CA ASN A 78 -75.91 -65.71 -20.98
C ASN A 78 -74.79 -65.62 -19.93
N LEU A 79 -74.41 -66.74 -19.31
CA LEU A 79 -73.29 -66.78 -18.37
C LEU A 79 -71.96 -66.43 -19.05
N GLN A 80 -71.71 -66.97 -20.24
CA GLN A 80 -70.51 -66.64 -21.02
C GLN A 80 -70.49 -65.15 -21.38
N LYS A 81 -71.62 -64.61 -21.85
CA LYS A 81 -71.71 -63.19 -22.20
C LYS A 81 -71.47 -62.28 -20.99
N GLN A 82 -72.07 -62.60 -19.83
CA GLN A 82 -71.83 -61.85 -18.59
C GLN A 82 -70.36 -61.90 -18.16
N GLN A 83 -69.73 -63.07 -18.27
CA GLN A 83 -68.32 -63.24 -17.96
C GLN A 83 -67.44 -62.40 -18.90
N ASP A 84 -67.70 -62.42 -20.20
CA ASP A 84 -66.98 -61.62 -21.19
C ASP A 84 -67.17 -60.11 -20.95
N GLU A 85 -68.39 -59.66 -20.64
CA GLU A 85 -68.68 -58.27 -20.29
C GLU A 85 -67.92 -57.83 -19.03
N GLU A 86 -67.89 -58.67 -17.98
CA GLU A 86 -67.15 -58.38 -16.75
C GLU A 86 -65.63 -58.33 -17.00
N PHE A 87 -65.08 -59.27 -17.78
CA PHE A 87 -63.67 -59.27 -18.15
C PHE A 87 -63.30 -58.03 -18.96
N ASN A 88 -64.11 -57.67 -19.97
CA ASN A 88 -63.88 -56.48 -20.78
C ASN A 88 -63.96 -55.19 -19.96
N SER A 89 -64.91 -55.10 -19.01
CA SER A 89 -64.99 -53.96 -18.09
C SER A 89 -63.72 -53.85 -17.24
N LYS A 90 -63.26 -54.96 -16.63
CA LYS A 90 -62.03 -54.99 -15.84
C LYS A 90 -60.79 -54.68 -16.67
N LEU A 91 -60.74 -55.13 -17.92
CA LEU A 91 -59.65 -54.82 -18.84
C LEU A 91 -59.61 -53.31 -19.13
N SER A 92 -60.75 -52.71 -19.45
CA SER A 92 -60.87 -51.27 -19.69
C SER A 92 -60.43 -50.44 -18.48
N GLU A 93 -60.86 -50.82 -17.26
CA GLU A 93 -60.43 -50.13 -16.04
C GLU A 93 -58.91 -50.21 -15.83
N LYS A 94 -58.29 -51.34 -16.18
CA LYS A 94 -56.83 -51.54 -16.09
C LYS A 94 -56.10 -50.68 -17.12
N ASP A 95 -56.60 -50.61 -18.34
CA ASP A 95 -56.03 -49.77 -19.40
C ASP A 95 -56.13 -48.27 -19.04
N ASP A 96 -57.25 -47.84 -18.46
CA ASP A 96 -57.41 -46.48 -17.95
C ASP A 96 -56.40 -46.17 -16.83
N MET A 97 -56.20 -47.11 -15.89
CA MET A 97 -55.18 -46.96 -14.86
C MET A 97 -53.77 -46.90 -15.43
N PHE A 98 -53.44 -47.72 -16.44
CA PHE A 98 -52.15 -47.64 -17.12
C PHE A 98 -51.94 -46.29 -17.80
N ALA A 99 -52.97 -45.74 -18.44
CA ALA A 99 -52.90 -44.40 -19.04
C ALA A 99 -52.62 -43.32 -17.98
N VAL A 100 -53.30 -43.38 -16.83
CA VAL A 100 -53.08 -42.45 -15.71
C VAL A 100 -51.67 -42.57 -15.15
N PHE A 101 -51.19 -43.80 -14.90
CA PHE A 101 -49.84 -44.01 -14.38
C PHE A 101 -48.76 -43.57 -15.36
N ASN A 102 -48.90 -43.87 -16.65
CA ASN A 102 -47.96 -43.40 -17.67
C ASN A 102 -47.90 -41.87 -17.77
N ASN A 103 -49.06 -41.20 -17.67
CA ASN A 103 -49.09 -39.74 -17.65
C ASN A 103 -48.39 -39.19 -16.39
N ARG A 104 -48.66 -39.77 -15.22
CA ARG A 104 -47.99 -39.39 -13.97
C ARG A 104 -46.49 -39.60 -14.00
N ILE A 105 -46.01 -40.70 -14.60
CA ILE A 105 -44.59 -40.96 -14.81
C ILE A 105 -43.96 -39.87 -15.68
N LYS A 106 -44.56 -39.54 -16.84
CA LYS A 106 -44.06 -38.45 -17.70
C LYS A 106 -43.96 -37.11 -16.98
N ILE A 107 -45.00 -36.73 -16.22
CA ILE A 107 -45.00 -35.49 -15.44
C ILE A 107 -43.87 -35.52 -14.38
N GLN A 108 -43.61 -36.68 -13.77
CA GLN A 108 -42.52 -36.81 -12.79
C GLN A 108 -41.15 -36.72 -13.46
N GLU A 109 -40.95 -37.33 -14.62
CA GLU A 109 -39.72 -37.24 -15.41
C GLU A 109 -39.44 -35.79 -15.84
N GLU A 110 -40.45 -35.05 -16.31
CA GLU A 110 -40.31 -33.63 -16.66
C GLU A 110 -39.92 -32.76 -15.45
N LYS A 111 -40.50 -33.04 -14.28
CA LYS A 111 -40.13 -32.33 -13.04
C LYS A 111 -38.71 -32.66 -12.61
N LEU A 112 -38.30 -33.91 -12.75
CA LEU A 112 -36.96 -34.37 -12.38
C LEU A 112 -35.92 -33.68 -13.26
N LEU A 113 -36.16 -33.61 -14.57
CA LEU A 113 -35.31 -32.87 -15.51
C LEU A 113 -35.17 -31.39 -15.12
N LYS A 114 -36.27 -30.71 -14.79
CA LYS A 114 -36.23 -29.31 -14.34
C LYS A 114 -35.43 -29.12 -13.07
N TYR A 115 -35.59 -30.02 -12.08
CA TYR A 115 -34.81 -29.94 -10.85
C TYR A 115 -33.32 -30.20 -11.07
N GLU A 116 -32.96 -31.08 -12.01
CA GLU A 116 -31.56 -31.29 -12.41
C GLU A 116 -30.97 -30.04 -13.07
N GLU A 117 -31.71 -29.40 -13.97
CA GLU A 117 -31.29 -28.13 -14.60
C GLU A 117 -31.13 -27.00 -13.57
N GLU A 118 -32.07 -26.86 -12.64
CA GLU A 118 -31.99 -25.90 -11.54
C GLU A 118 -30.80 -26.17 -10.62
N ALA A 119 -30.55 -27.44 -10.26
CA ALA A 119 -29.43 -27.84 -9.41
C ALA A 119 -28.08 -27.55 -10.08
N GLU A 120 -27.94 -27.86 -11.37
CA GLU A 120 -26.74 -27.55 -12.15
C GLU A 120 -26.54 -26.03 -12.29
N GLY A 121 -27.63 -25.28 -12.47
CA GLY A 121 -27.60 -23.81 -12.48
C GLY A 121 -27.13 -23.21 -11.16
N LEU A 122 -27.68 -23.69 -10.04
CA LEU A 122 -27.26 -23.28 -8.68
C LEU A 122 -25.79 -23.63 -8.43
N ARG A 123 -25.35 -24.82 -8.86
CA ARG A 123 -23.96 -25.25 -8.70
C ARG A 123 -22.99 -24.30 -9.42
N LYS A 124 -23.28 -23.93 -10.66
CA LYS A 124 -22.48 -22.96 -11.42
C LYS A 124 -22.45 -21.60 -10.74
N GLN A 125 -23.58 -21.10 -10.27
CA GLN A 125 -23.63 -19.84 -9.52
C GLN A 125 -22.78 -19.90 -8.24
N TYR A 126 -22.78 -21.04 -7.55
CA TYR A 126 -21.97 -21.23 -6.35
C TYR A 126 -20.47 -21.28 -6.65
N GLU A 127 -20.07 -21.95 -7.73
CA GLU A 127 -18.69 -21.98 -8.22
C GLU A 127 -18.23 -20.56 -8.63
N ASP A 128 -19.03 -19.84 -9.40
CA ASP A 128 -18.75 -18.45 -9.82
C ASP A 128 -18.62 -17.50 -8.61
N LEU A 129 -19.53 -17.61 -7.64
CA LEU A 129 -19.47 -16.81 -6.41
C LEU A 129 -18.24 -17.16 -5.57
N GLY A 130 -17.86 -18.44 -5.51
CA GLY A 130 -16.64 -18.90 -4.86
C GLY A 130 -15.39 -18.32 -5.51
N SER A 131 -15.32 -18.31 -6.84
CA SER A 131 -14.22 -17.67 -7.58
C SER A 131 -14.17 -16.15 -7.35
N GLN A 132 -15.31 -15.47 -7.36
CA GLN A 132 -15.38 -14.03 -7.06
C GLN A 132 -14.89 -13.73 -5.64
N TYR A 133 -15.28 -14.55 -4.67
CA TYR A 133 -14.83 -14.40 -3.27
C TYR A 133 -13.32 -14.60 -3.14
N ALA A 134 -12.76 -15.60 -3.80
CA ALA A 134 -11.31 -15.84 -3.80
C ALA A 134 -10.54 -14.63 -4.37
N ASN A 135 -10.98 -14.10 -5.52
CA ASN A 135 -10.40 -12.91 -6.13
C ASN A 135 -10.51 -11.68 -5.22
N LEU A 136 -11.68 -11.47 -4.60
CA LEU A 136 -11.88 -10.34 -3.69
C LEU A 136 -10.99 -10.45 -2.45
N ASN A 137 -10.80 -11.66 -1.93
CA ASN A 137 -9.92 -11.90 -0.79
C ASN A 137 -8.44 -11.64 -1.14
N GLU A 138 -7.99 -11.99 -2.34
CA GLU A 138 -6.66 -11.66 -2.84
C GLU A 138 -6.46 -10.14 -2.97
N VAL A 139 -7.45 -9.43 -3.53
CA VAL A 139 -7.44 -7.96 -3.59
C VAL A 139 -7.42 -7.35 -2.18
N TYR A 140 -8.16 -7.93 -1.23
CA TYR A 140 -8.16 -7.45 0.14
C TYR A 140 -6.80 -7.61 0.82
N GLU A 141 -6.15 -8.77 0.70
CA GLU A 141 -4.83 -8.99 1.29
C GLU A 141 -3.74 -8.12 0.64
N THR A 142 -3.80 -7.90 -0.68
CA THR A 142 -2.89 -6.95 -1.35
C THR A 142 -3.13 -5.52 -0.90
N GLN A 143 -4.39 -5.08 -0.78
CA GLN A 143 -4.74 -3.75 -0.25
C GLN A 143 -4.25 -3.57 1.19
N LYS A 144 -4.38 -4.60 2.03
CA LYS A 144 -3.93 -4.59 3.43
C LYS A 144 -2.41 -4.49 3.52
N ALA A 145 -1.67 -5.22 2.69
CA ALA A 145 -0.22 -5.10 2.58
C ALA A 145 0.19 -3.67 2.17
N LEU A 146 -0.50 -3.10 1.18
CA LEU A 146 -0.25 -1.72 0.73
C LEU A 146 -0.50 -0.69 1.84
N VAL A 147 -1.57 -0.85 2.63
CA VAL A 147 -1.85 0.03 3.78
C VAL A 147 -0.75 -0.06 4.84
N LEU A 148 -0.22 -1.26 5.11
CA LEU A 148 0.91 -1.43 6.02
C LEU A 148 2.16 -0.72 5.51
N GLU A 149 2.50 -0.87 4.23
CA GLU A 149 3.64 -0.15 3.64
C GLU A 149 3.48 1.37 3.73
N TYR A 150 2.28 1.90 3.45
CA TYR A 150 2.03 3.34 3.58
C TYR A 150 2.14 3.82 5.02
N ARG A 151 1.73 3.00 5.98
CA ARG A 151 1.87 3.31 7.41
C ARG A 151 3.35 3.39 7.79
N GLU A 152 4.16 2.41 7.41
CA GLU A 152 5.61 2.41 7.66
C GLU A 152 6.32 3.59 6.99
N LYS A 153 5.95 3.92 5.74
CA LYS A 153 6.45 5.11 5.03
C LYS A 153 6.07 6.40 5.75
N ASN A 154 4.85 6.51 6.26
CA ASN A 154 4.43 7.68 7.04
C ASN A 154 5.16 7.79 8.38
N ASP A 155 5.39 6.67 9.07
CA ASP A 155 6.13 6.65 10.34
C ASP A 155 7.60 7.08 10.12
N THR A 156 8.25 6.58 9.06
CA THR A 156 9.62 6.99 8.70
C THR A 156 9.70 8.46 8.29
N LEU A 157 8.74 8.96 7.49
CA LEU A 157 8.66 10.39 7.14
C LEU A 157 8.44 11.27 8.36
N THR A 158 7.59 10.84 9.30
CA THR A 158 7.35 11.55 10.56
C THR A 158 8.62 11.60 11.41
N GLY A 159 9.36 10.49 11.50
CA GLY A 159 10.67 10.45 12.16
C GLY A 159 11.69 11.37 11.49
N LEU A 160 11.75 11.41 10.16
CA LEU A 160 12.64 12.31 9.43
C LEU A 160 12.26 13.78 9.65
N LEU A 161 10.97 14.10 9.67
CA LEU A 161 10.46 15.45 9.92
C LEU A 161 10.81 15.93 11.33
N SER A 162 10.80 15.04 12.33
CA SER A 162 11.32 15.35 13.66
C SER A 162 12.80 15.73 13.62
N LYS A 163 13.64 14.92 12.96
CA LYS A 163 15.08 15.22 12.81
C LYS A 163 15.33 16.55 12.11
N TYR A 164 14.53 16.88 11.08
CA TYR A 164 14.62 18.18 10.41
C TYR A 164 14.25 19.36 11.33
N LYS A 165 13.25 19.20 12.20
CA LYS A 165 12.92 20.21 13.21
C LYS A 165 14.08 20.38 14.20
N ASP A 166 14.72 19.30 14.62
CA ASP A 166 15.88 19.35 15.50
C ASP A 166 17.05 20.07 14.84
N TYR A 167 17.39 19.73 13.59
CA TYR A 167 18.42 20.46 12.82
C TYR A 167 18.09 21.94 12.69
N LYS A 168 16.83 22.31 12.44
CA LYS A 168 16.41 23.72 12.39
C LYS A 168 16.64 24.43 13.72
N ASN A 169 16.34 23.78 14.84
CA ASN A 169 16.60 24.33 16.17
C ASN A 169 18.10 24.50 16.43
N ILE A 170 18.92 23.50 16.08
CA ILE A 170 20.39 23.58 16.19
C ILE A 170 20.93 24.73 15.34
N ILE A 171 20.48 24.89 14.10
CA ILE A 171 20.90 26.00 13.23
C ILE A 171 20.53 27.35 13.83
N ASN A 172 19.33 27.48 14.40
CA ASN A 172 18.90 28.72 15.05
C ASN A 172 19.74 29.04 16.30
N ASN A 173 20.10 28.02 17.09
CA ASN A 173 20.97 28.19 18.25
C ASN A 173 22.39 28.58 17.83
N LEU A 174 22.97 27.90 16.84
CA LEU A 174 24.29 28.25 16.30
C LEU A 174 24.32 29.68 15.73
N LYS A 175 23.23 30.13 15.08
CA LYS A 175 23.12 31.52 14.62
C LYS A 175 23.15 32.51 15.77
N LYS A 176 22.44 32.22 16.87
CA LYS A 176 22.48 33.04 18.09
C LYS A 176 23.89 33.09 18.67
N GLU A 177 24.52 31.93 18.87
CA GLU A 177 25.89 31.86 19.39
C GLU A 177 26.88 32.62 18.51
N LEU A 178 26.73 32.53 17.19
CA LEU A 178 27.55 33.28 16.24
C LEU A 178 27.35 34.80 16.35
N ASP A 179 26.12 35.25 16.54
CA ASP A 179 25.84 36.68 16.69
C ASP A 179 26.30 37.21 18.06
N ASP A 180 26.21 36.41 19.12
CA ASP A 180 26.75 36.73 20.44
C ASP A 180 28.29 36.85 20.39
N GLU A 181 28.98 35.91 19.73
CA GLU A 181 30.43 35.97 19.52
C GLU A 181 30.86 37.18 18.67
N LYS A 182 30.09 37.55 17.65
CA LYS A 182 30.35 38.79 16.89
C LYS A 182 30.25 40.02 17.77
N MET A 183 29.25 40.09 18.66
CA MET A 183 29.10 41.22 19.59
C MET A 183 30.25 41.29 20.60
N LEU A 184 30.67 40.15 21.16
CA LEU A 184 31.83 40.07 22.04
C LEU A 184 33.11 40.50 21.32
N ARG A 185 33.31 40.02 20.10
CA ARG A 185 34.45 40.41 19.26
C ARG A 185 34.46 41.90 18.96
N GLN A 186 33.32 42.49 18.58
CA GLN A 186 33.22 43.94 18.36
C GLN A 186 33.55 44.73 19.63
N SER A 187 33.08 44.27 20.80
CA SER A 187 33.42 44.90 22.09
C SER A 187 34.92 44.81 22.38
N ALA A 188 35.55 43.66 22.09
CA ALA A 188 36.98 43.49 22.25
C ALA A 188 37.78 44.36 21.27
N GLU A 189 37.36 44.45 20.01
CA GLU A 189 37.95 45.34 18.99
C GLU A 189 37.87 46.81 19.44
N PHE A 190 36.73 47.26 20.00
CA PHE A 190 36.59 48.61 20.53
C PHE A 190 37.54 48.90 21.70
N LYS A 191 37.65 47.96 22.65
CA LYS A 191 38.60 48.08 23.78
C LYS A 191 40.05 48.12 23.29
N LEU A 192 40.37 47.35 22.26
CA LEU A 192 41.71 47.33 21.67
C LEU A 192 42.03 48.68 21.00
N ASP A 193 41.09 49.26 20.26
CA ASP A 193 41.21 50.60 19.68
C ASP A 193 41.37 51.69 20.76
N GLU A 194 40.64 51.61 21.87
CA GLU A 194 40.84 52.51 23.02
C GLU A 194 42.26 52.38 23.61
N LYS A 195 42.76 51.16 23.76
CA LYS A 195 44.13 50.91 24.23
C LYS A 195 45.18 51.40 23.24
N ASP A 196 44.96 51.24 21.94
CA ASP A 196 45.86 51.78 20.92
C ASP A 196 45.88 53.32 20.94
N LYS A 197 44.73 53.97 21.18
CA LYS A 197 44.65 55.42 21.41
C LYS A 197 45.39 55.86 22.68
N GLU A 198 45.26 55.11 23.77
CA GLU A 198 45.99 55.36 25.00
C GLU A 198 47.51 55.21 24.80
N ILE A 199 47.94 54.15 24.11
CA ILE A 199 49.35 53.91 23.76
C ILE A 199 49.89 55.03 22.88
N THR A 200 49.16 55.47 21.87
CA THR A 200 49.59 56.56 20.99
C THR A 200 49.70 57.87 21.75
N TYR A 201 48.73 58.19 22.61
CA TYR A 201 48.78 59.37 23.49
C TYR A 201 49.99 59.33 24.43
N LEU A 202 50.23 58.21 25.11
CA LEU A 202 51.39 58.03 26.00
C LEU A 202 52.71 58.13 25.23
N LYS A 203 52.78 57.58 24.00
CA LYS A 203 53.96 57.74 23.13
C LYS A 203 54.20 59.21 22.79
N THR A 204 53.16 59.96 22.44
CA THR A 204 53.29 61.40 22.16
C THR A 204 53.78 62.16 23.40
N GLN A 205 53.22 61.89 24.58
CA GLN A 205 53.71 62.50 25.83
C GLN A 205 55.17 62.16 26.12
N ILE A 206 55.58 60.91 25.91
CA ILE A 206 56.98 60.50 26.08
C ILE A 206 57.88 61.27 25.12
N ASP A 207 57.47 61.43 23.86
CA ASP A 207 58.26 62.15 22.86
C ASP A 207 58.32 63.66 23.15
N GLU A 208 57.23 64.27 23.62
CA GLU A 208 57.21 65.66 24.11
C GLU A 208 58.14 65.85 25.31
N MET A 209 58.08 64.92 26.28
CA MET A 209 58.93 64.95 27.46
C MET A 209 60.41 64.75 27.10
N LYS A 210 60.72 63.82 26.18
CA LYS A 210 62.07 63.65 25.63
C LYS A 210 62.57 64.94 24.98
N LYS A 211 61.73 65.59 24.18
CA LYS A 211 62.08 66.86 23.53
C LYS A 211 62.35 67.96 24.55
N SER A 212 61.45 68.12 25.55
CA SER A 212 61.64 69.08 26.64
C SER A 212 62.92 68.81 27.43
N PHE A 213 63.22 67.54 27.75
CA PHE A 213 64.47 67.19 28.43
C PHE A 213 65.70 67.46 27.57
N GLN A 214 65.60 67.25 26.25
CA GLN A 214 66.69 67.54 25.33
C GLN A 214 66.93 69.06 25.23
N ASP A 215 65.86 69.86 25.13
CA ASP A 215 65.93 71.32 25.14
C ASP A 215 66.52 71.84 26.49
N GLU A 216 66.11 71.27 27.63
CA GLU A 216 66.69 71.60 28.94
C GLU A 216 68.17 71.22 29.06
N LEU A 217 68.56 70.07 28.51
CA LEU A 217 69.94 69.61 28.51
C LEU A 217 70.81 70.55 27.67
N GLU A 218 70.33 70.95 26.49
CA GLU A 218 71.00 71.89 25.59
C GLU A 218 71.14 73.26 26.27
N HIS A 219 70.07 73.78 26.88
CA HIS A 219 70.12 75.03 27.65
C HIS A 219 71.11 74.95 28.84
N LYS A 220 71.20 73.82 29.55
CA LYS A 220 72.21 73.65 30.61
C LYS A 220 73.64 73.56 30.06
N LEU A 221 73.81 72.96 28.89
CA LEU A 221 75.08 72.91 28.17
C LEU A 221 75.53 74.32 27.78
N ASP A 222 74.62 75.12 27.23
CA ASP A 222 74.86 76.52 26.88
C ASP A 222 75.20 77.36 28.10
N LEU A 223 74.45 77.24 29.20
CA LEU A 223 74.75 77.91 30.46
C LEU A 223 76.14 77.53 31.00
N SER A 224 76.49 76.25 30.94
CA SER A 224 77.82 75.76 31.33
C SER A 224 78.91 76.33 30.42
N HIS A 225 78.65 76.43 29.11
CA HIS A 225 79.57 77.02 28.16
C HIS A 225 79.78 78.52 28.44
N ILE A 226 78.72 79.27 28.74
CA ILE A 226 78.77 80.68 29.14
C ILE A 226 79.55 80.83 30.45
N GLN A 227 79.33 79.95 31.44
CA GLN A 227 80.09 79.97 32.69
C GLN A 227 81.58 79.73 32.46
N LYS A 228 81.94 78.74 31.64
CA LYS A 228 83.34 78.48 31.26
C LYS A 228 83.96 79.65 30.50
N GLU A 229 83.22 80.24 29.55
CA GLU A 229 83.68 81.43 28.83
C GLU A 229 83.90 82.60 29.78
N LYS A 230 83.02 82.79 30.76
CA LYS A 230 83.15 83.80 31.80
C LYS A 230 84.38 83.57 32.68
N GLU A 231 84.63 82.34 33.13
CA GLU A 231 85.85 81.97 33.86
C GLU A 231 87.12 82.23 33.02
N ILE A 232 87.12 81.88 31.72
CA ILE A 232 88.23 82.19 30.82
C ILE A 232 88.45 83.70 30.71
N LEU A 233 87.37 84.49 30.67
CA LEU A 233 87.43 85.95 30.63
C LEU A 233 87.99 86.53 31.93
N GLU A 234 87.61 85.95 33.08
CA GLU A 234 88.14 86.29 34.40
C GLU A 234 89.65 86.03 34.47
N ILE A 235 90.10 84.83 34.04
CA ILE A 235 91.52 84.46 33.95
C ILE A 235 92.27 85.40 32.99
N ARG A 236 91.69 85.74 31.83
CA ARG A 236 92.29 86.72 30.90
C ARG A 236 92.48 88.08 31.56
N LYS A 237 91.47 88.54 32.30
CA LYS A 237 91.50 89.82 33.01
C LYS A 237 92.57 89.81 34.10
N GLU A 238 92.69 88.72 34.85
CA GLU A 238 93.70 88.52 35.88
C GLU A 238 95.13 88.48 35.30
N CYS A 239 95.33 87.76 34.19
CA CYS A 239 96.60 87.78 33.44
C CYS A 239 96.94 89.18 32.91
N GLN A 240 95.97 89.94 32.41
CA GLN A 240 96.21 91.31 31.95
C GLN A 240 96.58 92.24 33.11
N GLN A 241 95.97 92.04 34.27
CA GLN A 241 96.28 92.78 35.50
C GLN A 241 97.69 92.46 36.02
N ASN A 242 98.10 91.20 35.97
CA ASN A 242 99.47 90.77 36.26
C ASN A 242 100.48 91.33 35.24
N LEU A 243 100.10 91.46 33.96
CA LEU A 243 100.97 92.05 32.94
C LEU A 243 101.20 93.55 33.18
N ILE A 244 100.17 94.26 33.65
CA ILE A 244 100.26 95.67 34.06
C ILE A 244 101.13 95.81 35.33
N SER A 245 101.01 94.89 36.30
CA SER A 245 101.86 94.94 37.50
C SER A 245 103.34 94.72 37.16
N VAL A 246 103.64 93.78 36.26
CA VAL A 246 105.00 93.52 35.78
C VAL A 246 105.53 94.71 34.96
N GLN A 247 104.71 95.34 34.11
CA GLN A 247 105.11 96.58 33.44
C GLN A 247 105.44 97.71 34.42
N ASN A 248 104.68 97.84 35.51
CA ASN A 248 104.96 98.83 36.56
C ASN A 248 106.23 98.51 37.34
N GLU A 249 106.55 97.24 37.60
CA GLU A 249 107.82 96.83 38.21
C GLU A 249 109.03 97.13 37.31
N TYR A 250 108.93 96.85 36.00
CA TYR A 250 110.00 97.18 35.05
C TYR A 250 110.13 98.71 34.86
N ALA A 251 109.03 99.47 34.87
CA ALA A 251 109.06 100.93 34.87
C ALA A 251 109.71 101.50 36.15
N GLY A 252 109.51 100.84 37.29
CA GLY A 252 110.18 101.14 38.56
C GLY A 252 111.70 100.92 38.50
N LYS A 253 112.13 99.76 37.99
CA LYS A 253 113.56 99.46 37.79
C LYS A 253 114.26 100.41 36.79
N ILE A 254 113.56 100.87 35.76
CA ILE A 254 114.09 101.88 34.81
C ILE A 254 114.29 103.24 35.50
N LYS A 255 113.38 103.63 36.40
CA LYS A 255 113.53 104.85 37.21
C LYS A 255 114.70 104.77 38.21
N GLU A 256 114.91 103.62 38.84
CA GLU A 256 116.05 103.41 39.75
C GLU A 256 117.40 103.45 39.02
N LEU A 257 117.50 102.87 37.82
CA LEU A 257 118.71 102.94 37.00
C LEU A 257 119.03 104.37 36.52
N LEU A 258 118.00 105.20 36.26
CA LEU A 258 118.17 106.62 35.94
C LEU A 258 118.61 107.45 37.17
N SER A 259 118.11 107.12 38.36
CA SER A 259 118.53 107.72 39.64
C SER A 259 119.99 107.41 40.01
N LEU A 260 120.47 106.20 39.69
CA LEU A 260 121.85 105.80 39.98
C LEU A 260 122.88 106.52 39.09
N ILE A 261 122.51 106.83 37.85
CA ILE A 261 123.35 107.57 36.89
C ILE A 261 123.44 109.06 37.28
N ASP A 262 122.37 109.64 37.81
CA ASP A 262 122.32 111.06 38.22
C ASP A 262 123.11 111.33 39.53
N GLY A 263 123.23 110.32 40.40
CA GLY A 263 124.05 110.37 41.62
C GLY A 263 125.57 110.40 41.35
N LEU A 264 126.03 109.75 40.28
CA LEU A 264 127.45 109.67 39.91
C LEU A 264 128.01 110.97 39.29
N GLN A 265 127.15 111.89 38.84
CA GLN A 265 127.58 113.17 38.26
C GLN A 265 127.69 114.34 39.26
N ARG A 266 127.08 114.26 40.45
CA ARG A 266 127.05 115.38 41.42
C ARG A 266 128.13 115.36 42.52
N ALA A 267 128.92 114.29 42.64
CA ALA A 267 130.02 114.20 43.63
C ALA A 267 131.41 114.60 43.08
N ARG A 268 131.55 114.91 41.77
CA ARG A 268 132.85 115.20 41.12
C ARG A 268 133.25 116.69 41.10
N SER A 269 132.47 117.61 41.67
CA SER A 269 132.74 119.05 41.52
C SER A 269 132.27 119.92 42.69
N LYS A 270 132.97 119.88 43.83
CA LYS A 270 133.59 121.09 44.45
C LYS A 270 134.25 120.81 45.81
N LYS A 271 135.55 121.14 45.81
CA LYS A 271 136.41 121.61 46.91
C LYS A 271 136.85 120.61 48.00
N LYS A 272 138.09 120.17 47.83
CA LYS A 272 138.98 119.73 48.92
C LYS A 272 139.18 120.86 49.91
N GLY A 273 139.04 120.52 51.19
CA GLY A 273 139.55 121.22 52.35
C GLY A 273 138.79 120.70 53.58
N SER A 274 139.12 119.56 54.19
CA SER A 274 140.33 118.72 54.14
C SER A 274 140.04 117.37 54.82
N ALA A 275 140.83 116.33 54.46
CA ALA A 275 140.97 115.00 55.09
C ALA A 275 139.80 114.02 54.85
N LYS A 276 139.98 112.72 54.56
CA LYS A 276 141.09 111.80 54.22
C LYS A 276 140.43 110.47 53.78
N SER A 277 141.22 109.54 53.22
CA SER A 277 140.95 108.15 52.75
C SER A 277 140.12 108.00 51.46
N SER A 278 140.67 107.60 50.31
CA SER A 278 141.48 106.39 49.95
C SER A 278 140.68 105.11 50.21
N SER A 279 140.52 104.13 49.33
CA SER A 279 141.23 103.68 48.12
C SER A 279 140.50 102.42 47.60
N GLU A 280 140.79 101.98 46.36
CA GLU A 280 140.54 100.60 45.85
C GLU A 280 139.06 100.22 45.57
N ASN A 281 138.64 99.52 44.52
CA ASN A 281 139.29 98.62 43.57
C ASN A 281 138.44 98.51 42.28
N MET A 282 139.08 97.91 41.27
CA MET A 282 138.62 97.53 39.91
C MET A 282 137.16 97.07 39.79
#